data_AF-A0A0G0FFY5-F1
#
_entry.id   AF-A0A0G0FFY5-F1
#
_cell.length_a   1.000
_cell.length_b   1.000
_cell.length_c   1.000
_cell.angle_alpha   90.00
_cell.angle_beta   90.00
_cell.angle_gamma   90.00
#
_symmetry.space_group_name_H-M   'P 1'
#
loop_
_entity.id
_entity.type
_entity.pdbx_description
1 polymer ?
#
loop_
_entity_poly.entity_id
_entity_poly.type
_entity_poly.pdbx_seq_one_letter_code
_entity_poly.pdbx_strand_id
1 'polypeptide(L)'
;MKRNQYPKLLLRGGCRPTKQSLSKFIQDCFACARNDTRFLILISLIAGFIFQPVDLARADTLSDLQQRQADLNRQIQANRKALSQKKIDISNLQSAIASLDGQITAVQKDVDLSASKIEITNQQINKLKDEIAQKEKELETQKENLYETMRVIYETPQKSTVEIVVSSNSLSEVVDRAQYIESLNYQIETTINTITKLKSDLENEKNQQEVQKADLEKQKAALVAQKQGLQSQQQLKNDLLNNTQSTIASLQGQQNDAQAKIAQVNQQIQALTGTSNWGSQIISQDDPSWYYTQIGNYTSLGNSPYTVNQYGCLITSYAMVSTYYGNRITPTDIAQMYWHFTSGGYFQGDTSDFGVVVASSGSINWGVVDQELSNNHPVIVSIYLPLVGAINGDGSSHFIVIKGKSDDKYLMQDPIGHGRSYDLNQVRSMKIIRPV
;
A
#
# COMPACT_ATOMS: atom_id res chain seq x y z
N MET A 1 -37.13 -8.04 -42.90
CA MET A 1 -35.67 -7.92 -43.10
C MET A 1 -35.36 -6.52 -43.61
N LYS A 2 -34.91 -5.62 -42.73
CA LYS A 2 -34.65 -4.20 -43.06
C LYS A 2 -33.27 -4.06 -43.70
N ARG A 3 -33.22 -3.47 -44.88
CA ARG A 3 -32.00 -3.07 -45.62
C ARG A 3 -31.51 -1.70 -45.14
N ASN A 4 -30.19 -1.55 -45.17
CA ASN A 4 -29.40 -0.34 -44.99
C ASN A 4 -30.04 0.93 -45.56
N GLN A 5 -30.10 1.98 -44.74
CA GLN A 5 -30.27 3.37 -45.16
C GLN A 5 -29.06 4.18 -44.66
N TYR A 6 -28.20 4.59 -45.58
CA TYR A 6 -27.36 5.78 -45.40
C TYR A 6 -28.04 6.93 -46.15
N PRO A 7 -28.24 8.11 -45.54
CA PRO A 7 -28.72 9.26 -46.30
C PRO A 7 -27.57 9.97 -47.02
N LYS A 8 -27.76 10.18 -48.33
CA LYS A 8 -27.05 11.15 -49.17
C LYS A 8 -27.22 12.55 -48.57
N LEU A 9 -26.13 13.27 -48.33
CA LEU A 9 -26.16 14.73 -48.24
C LEU A 9 -25.63 15.34 -49.54
N LEU A 10 -26.44 16.21 -50.11
CA LEU A 10 -26.25 16.90 -51.39
C LEU A 10 -25.03 17.83 -51.34
N LEU A 11 -24.10 17.64 -52.28
CA LEU A 11 -23.03 18.59 -52.58
C LEU A 11 -23.57 19.69 -53.52
N ARG A 12 -23.60 20.93 -53.04
CA ARG A 12 -23.56 22.13 -53.89
C ARG A 12 -22.53 23.10 -53.31
N GLY A 13 -21.62 23.56 -54.18
CA GLY A 13 -20.73 24.69 -53.93
C GLY A 13 -19.32 24.27 -53.55
N GLY A 14 -18.42 24.26 -54.55
CA GLY A 14 -17.00 24.10 -54.33
C GLY A 14 -16.39 25.33 -53.66
N CYS A 15 -15.49 25.10 -52.71
CA CYS A 15 -14.41 26.03 -52.36
C CYS A 15 -13.26 25.22 -51.76
N ARG A 16 -12.10 25.23 -52.43
CA ARG A 16 -10.83 24.68 -51.91
C ARG A 16 -10.40 25.49 -50.69
N PRO A 17 -9.98 24.87 -49.57
CA PRO A 17 -9.41 25.64 -48.47
C PRO A 17 -7.91 25.86 -48.70
N THR A 18 -7.54 27.13 -48.81
CA THR A 18 -6.18 27.65 -48.62
C THR A 18 -5.79 27.60 -47.14
N LYS A 19 -4.49 27.51 -46.85
CA LYS A 19 -3.86 27.48 -45.52
C LYS A 19 -4.20 28.73 -44.68
N GLN A 20 -5.38 28.82 -44.08
CA GLN A 20 -5.66 29.91 -43.12
C GLN A 20 -6.76 29.66 -42.07
N SER A 21 -7.22 28.43 -41.85
CA SER A 21 -8.27 28.16 -40.83
C SER A 21 -7.87 27.24 -39.69
N LEU A 22 -6.59 26.88 -39.54
CA LEU A 22 -6.15 26.04 -38.41
C LEU A 22 -6.09 26.82 -37.09
N SER A 23 -5.71 28.11 -37.13
CA SER A 23 -5.62 28.93 -35.92
C SER A 23 -6.98 29.22 -35.30
N LYS A 24 -8.01 29.41 -36.12
CA LYS A 24 -9.38 29.66 -35.66
C LYS A 24 -10.03 28.40 -35.09
N PHE A 25 -9.74 27.23 -35.69
CA PHE A 25 -10.17 25.94 -35.15
C PHE A 25 -9.51 25.62 -33.79
N ILE A 26 -8.22 25.96 -33.62
CA ILE A 26 -7.51 25.80 -32.34
C ILE A 26 -8.06 26.75 -31.27
N GLN A 27 -8.38 28.01 -31.61
CA GLN A 27 -8.98 28.95 -30.68
C GLN A 27 -10.39 28.53 -30.22
N ASP A 28 -11.21 28.01 -31.13
CA ASP A 28 -12.56 27.53 -30.79
C ASP A 28 -12.51 26.21 -29.98
N CYS A 29 -11.50 25.36 -30.19
CA CYS A 29 -11.27 24.17 -29.36
C CYS A 29 -10.79 24.51 -27.93
N PHE A 30 -10.00 25.57 -27.74
CA PHE A 30 -9.56 26.01 -26.41
C PHE A 30 -10.70 26.62 -25.58
N ALA A 31 -11.71 27.22 -26.21
CA ALA A 31 -12.82 27.86 -25.51
C ALA A 31 -13.81 26.86 -24.87
N CYS A 32 -13.85 25.60 -25.32
CA CYS A 32 -14.79 24.59 -24.80
C CYS A 32 -14.21 23.68 -23.70
N ALA A 33 -12.91 23.80 -23.37
CA ALA A 33 -12.19 22.90 -22.46
C ALA A 33 -11.97 23.47 -21.04
N ARG A 34 -12.81 24.42 -20.58
CA ARG A 34 -12.65 25.08 -19.29
C ARG A 34 -13.38 24.38 -18.12
N ASN A 35 -13.58 23.06 -18.14
CA ASN A 35 -14.02 22.38 -16.91
C ASN A 35 -13.80 20.88 -16.73
N ASP A 36 -12.96 20.21 -17.52
CA ASP A 36 -12.67 18.79 -17.28
C ASP A 36 -11.17 18.51 -17.19
N THR A 37 -10.69 18.38 -15.95
CA THR A 37 -9.31 17.99 -15.57
C THR A 37 -8.86 16.65 -16.16
N ARG A 38 -9.77 15.89 -16.78
CA ARG A 38 -9.51 14.60 -17.42
C ARG A 38 -8.89 14.72 -18.82
N PHE A 39 -9.06 15.86 -19.52
CA PHE A 39 -8.55 16.03 -20.89
C PHE A 39 -7.08 16.48 -20.95
N LEU A 40 -6.59 17.17 -19.91
CA LEU A 40 -5.18 17.58 -19.80
C LEU A 40 -4.25 16.40 -19.49
N ILE A 41 -4.74 15.36 -18.83
CA ILE A 41 -3.98 14.12 -18.56
C ILE A 41 -3.81 13.29 -19.84
N LEU A 42 -4.78 13.36 -20.77
CA LEU A 42 -4.75 12.61 -22.04
C LEU A 42 -3.78 13.19 -23.07
N ILE A 43 -3.59 14.52 -23.11
CA ILE A 43 -2.59 15.16 -23.98
C ILE A 43 -1.17 14.99 -23.42
N SER A 44 -1.02 14.96 -22.09
CA SER A 44 0.25 14.59 -21.42
C SER A 44 0.67 13.13 -21.67
N LEU A 45 -0.28 12.22 -21.93
CA LEU A 45 -0.01 10.82 -22.20
C LEU A 45 0.38 10.53 -23.66
N ILE A 46 -0.02 11.38 -24.60
CA ILE A 46 0.25 11.19 -26.05
C ILE A 46 1.54 11.93 -26.48
N ALA A 47 1.89 13.04 -25.84
CA ALA A 47 3.15 13.76 -26.14
C ALA A 47 4.42 13.05 -25.62
N GLY A 48 4.30 12.08 -24.72
CA GLY A 48 5.42 11.26 -24.22
C GLY A 48 5.82 10.10 -25.16
N PHE A 49 5.10 9.87 -26.26
CA PHE A 49 5.27 8.66 -27.08
C PHE A 49 6.15 8.85 -28.34
N ILE A 50 6.67 10.05 -28.62
CA ILE A 50 7.48 10.32 -29.84
C ILE A 50 8.97 10.61 -29.55
N PHE A 51 9.37 10.60 -28.28
CA PHE A 51 10.78 10.60 -27.88
C PHE A 51 11.08 9.36 -27.03
N GLN A 52 10.96 8.17 -27.63
CA GLN A 52 11.58 6.98 -27.07
C GLN A 52 13.09 7.14 -27.31
N PRO A 53 13.95 7.22 -26.29
CA PRO A 53 15.36 6.97 -26.52
C PRO A 53 15.44 5.59 -27.17
N VAL A 54 16.09 5.50 -28.32
CA VAL A 54 16.44 4.21 -28.89
C VAL A 54 17.31 3.54 -27.83
N ASP A 55 16.78 2.52 -27.16
CA ASP A 55 17.55 1.65 -26.29
C ASP A 55 18.57 0.94 -27.16
N LEU A 56 19.70 1.61 -27.39
CA LEU A 56 20.96 0.97 -27.73
C LEU A 56 21.16 -0.08 -26.64
N ALA A 57 20.96 -1.35 -27.00
CA ALA A 57 21.18 -2.48 -26.11
C ALA A 57 22.62 -2.40 -25.57
N ARG A 58 22.80 -1.77 -24.41
CA ARG A 58 24.05 -1.84 -23.66
C ARG A 58 24.07 -3.22 -23.00
N ALA A 59 25.12 -3.97 -23.25
CA ALA A 59 25.41 -5.13 -22.44
C ALA A 59 25.66 -4.64 -21.01
N ASP A 60 24.91 -5.16 -20.04
CA ASP A 60 25.14 -4.90 -18.62
C ASP A 60 26.56 -5.37 -18.27
N THR A 61 27.39 -4.49 -17.72
CA THR A 61 28.72 -4.88 -17.25
C THR A 61 28.63 -5.71 -15.97
N LEU A 62 29.69 -6.43 -15.62
CA LEU A 62 29.75 -7.15 -14.33
C LEU A 62 29.48 -6.21 -13.14
N SER A 63 29.97 -4.98 -13.21
CA SER A 63 29.74 -3.94 -12.20
C SER A 63 28.25 -3.58 -12.09
N ASP A 64 27.56 -3.46 -13.23
CA ASP A 64 26.13 -3.11 -13.27
C ASP A 64 25.27 -4.23 -12.67
N LEU A 65 25.63 -5.48 -12.96
CA LEU A 65 24.96 -6.65 -12.38
C LEU A 65 25.18 -6.76 -10.87
N GLN A 66 26.40 -6.52 -10.37
CA GLN A 66 26.70 -6.50 -8.94
C GLN A 66 25.93 -5.38 -8.22
N GLN A 67 25.85 -4.19 -8.83
CA GLN A 67 25.07 -3.09 -8.29
C GLN A 67 23.57 -3.44 -8.23
N ARG A 68 23.03 -4.01 -9.30
CA ARG A 68 21.64 -4.47 -9.36
C ARG A 68 21.32 -5.52 -8.28
N GLN A 69 22.26 -6.45 -8.05
CA GLN A 69 22.15 -7.43 -6.97
C GLN A 69 22.11 -6.76 -5.59
N ALA A 70 22.98 -5.78 -5.33
CA ALA A 70 23.00 -5.03 -4.09
C ALA A 70 21.70 -4.24 -3.86
N ASP A 71 21.14 -3.64 -4.91
CA ASP A 71 19.88 -2.89 -4.86
C ASP A 71 18.69 -3.80 -4.54
N LEU A 72 18.61 -4.96 -5.19
CA LEU A 72 17.59 -5.97 -4.89
C LEU A 72 17.69 -6.48 -3.44
N ASN A 73 18.91 -6.70 -2.94
CA ASN A 73 19.13 -7.07 -1.55
C ASN A 73 18.67 -5.98 -0.57
N ARG A 74 18.91 -4.70 -0.88
CA ARG A 74 18.40 -3.57 -0.08
C ARG A 74 16.87 -3.53 -0.07
N GLN A 75 16.23 -3.76 -1.23
CA GLN A 75 14.76 -3.85 -1.32
C GLN A 75 14.20 -4.99 -0.47
N ILE A 76 14.83 -6.18 -0.50
CA ILE A 76 14.42 -7.32 0.34
C ILE A 76 14.48 -6.96 1.82
N GLN A 77 15.57 -6.32 2.27
CA GLN A 77 15.73 -5.91 3.66
C GLN A 77 14.67 -4.87 4.08
N ALA A 78 14.39 -3.88 3.24
CA ALA A 78 13.33 -2.91 3.48
C ALA A 78 11.96 -3.60 3.61
N ASN A 79 11.65 -4.52 2.69
CA ASN A 79 10.41 -5.28 2.72
C ASN A 79 10.32 -6.19 3.96
N ARG A 80 11.43 -6.77 4.44
CA ARG A 80 11.45 -7.57 5.69
C ARG A 80 11.08 -6.71 6.90
N LYS A 81 11.64 -5.51 7.00
CA LYS A 81 11.32 -4.56 8.07
C LYS A 81 9.85 -4.14 8.03
N ALA A 82 9.35 -3.79 6.84
CA ALA A 82 7.95 -3.43 6.64
C ALA A 82 6.99 -4.58 7.01
N LEU A 83 7.32 -5.82 6.62
CA LEU A 83 6.54 -7.02 6.98
C LEU A 83 6.51 -7.25 8.50
N SER A 84 7.65 -7.11 9.18
CA SER A 84 7.71 -7.26 10.64
C SER A 84 6.80 -6.23 11.32
N GLN A 85 6.84 -4.97 10.88
CA GLN A 85 5.97 -3.93 11.43
C GLN A 85 4.49 -4.24 11.16
N LYS A 86 4.14 -4.64 9.93
CA LYS A 86 2.75 -4.94 9.57
C LYS A 86 2.18 -6.14 10.34
N LYS A 87 3.01 -7.12 10.72
CA LYS A 87 2.59 -8.22 11.61
C LYS A 87 2.28 -7.74 13.03
N ILE A 88 3.05 -6.78 13.55
CA ILE A 88 2.75 -6.13 14.83
C ILE A 88 1.44 -5.35 14.73
N ASP A 89 1.23 -4.61 13.64
CA ASP A 89 -0.01 -3.86 13.38
C ASP A 89 -1.22 -4.81 13.39
N ILE A 90 -1.13 -6.01 12.80
CA ILE A 90 -2.20 -7.04 12.87
C ILE A 90 -2.52 -7.43 14.31
N SER A 91 -1.50 -7.76 15.12
CA SER A 91 -1.71 -8.15 16.52
C SER A 91 -2.41 -7.05 17.32
N ASN A 92 -2.03 -5.80 17.09
CA ASN A 92 -2.62 -4.64 17.75
C ASN A 92 -4.07 -4.40 17.31
N LEU A 93 -4.35 -4.55 16.01
CA LEU A 93 -5.70 -4.43 15.46
C LEU A 93 -6.62 -5.53 16.01
N GLN A 94 -6.17 -6.79 16.03
CA GLN A 94 -6.92 -7.91 16.60
C GLN A 94 -7.23 -7.70 18.09
N SER A 95 -6.25 -7.24 18.87
CA SER A 95 -6.45 -6.92 20.29
C SER A 95 -7.46 -5.79 20.49
N ALA A 96 -7.40 -4.74 19.64
CA ALA A 96 -8.36 -3.64 19.69
C ALA A 96 -9.77 -4.07 19.29
N ILE A 97 -9.91 -4.96 18.30
CA ILE A 97 -11.21 -5.55 17.90
C ILE A 97 -11.79 -6.36 19.05
N ALA A 98 -10.99 -7.23 19.69
CA ALA A 98 -11.43 -8.03 20.83
C ALA A 98 -11.87 -7.16 22.03
N SER A 99 -11.19 -6.04 22.27
CA SER A 99 -11.60 -5.06 23.28
C SER A 99 -12.94 -4.41 22.94
N LEU A 100 -13.16 -4.04 21.67
CA LEU A 100 -14.44 -3.52 21.21
C LEU A 100 -15.57 -4.55 21.32
N ASP A 101 -15.31 -5.83 21.00
CA ASP A 101 -16.28 -6.92 21.21
C ASP A 101 -16.71 -7.04 22.68
N GLY A 102 -15.74 -6.95 23.60
CA GLY A 102 -16.01 -6.92 25.04
C GLY A 102 -16.89 -5.74 25.44
N GLN A 103 -16.60 -4.54 24.94
CA GLN A 103 -17.39 -3.33 25.20
C GLN A 103 -18.80 -3.43 24.60
N ILE A 104 -18.94 -3.91 23.37
CA ILE A 104 -20.24 -4.12 22.72
C ILE A 104 -21.08 -5.12 23.51
N THR A 105 -20.46 -6.21 23.99
CA THR A 105 -21.14 -7.22 24.82
C THR A 105 -21.59 -6.64 26.15
N ALA A 106 -20.77 -5.81 26.80
CA ALA A 106 -21.14 -5.13 28.04
C ALA A 106 -22.33 -4.19 27.83
N VAL A 107 -22.27 -3.31 26.83
CA VAL A 107 -23.35 -2.38 26.50
C VAL A 107 -24.63 -3.14 26.12
N GLN A 108 -24.52 -4.28 25.42
CA GLN A 108 -25.68 -5.12 25.11
C GLN A 108 -26.37 -5.63 26.37
N LYS A 109 -25.61 -6.09 27.38
CA LYS A 109 -26.19 -6.49 28.67
C LYS A 109 -26.91 -5.34 29.37
N ASP A 110 -26.37 -4.13 29.30
CA ASP A 110 -26.99 -2.94 29.88
C ASP A 110 -28.29 -2.54 29.15
N VAL A 111 -28.34 -2.74 27.82
CA VAL A 111 -29.56 -2.58 27.02
C VAL A 111 -30.62 -3.59 27.45
N ASP A 112 -30.25 -4.86 27.61
CA ASP A 112 -31.16 -5.94 27.99
C ASP A 112 -31.68 -5.77 29.41
N LEU A 113 -30.82 -5.32 30.34
CA LEU A 113 -31.21 -4.97 31.70
C LEU A 113 -32.19 -3.80 31.71
N SER A 114 -31.92 -2.73 30.96
CA SER A 114 -32.83 -1.58 30.83
C SER A 114 -34.17 -2.00 30.24
N ALA A 115 -34.17 -2.88 29.23
CA ALA A 115 -35.40 -3.42 28.63
C ALA A 115 -36.21 -4.23 29.65
N SER A 116 -35.55 -5.05 30.47
CA SER A 116 -36.21 -5.84 31.52
C SER A 116 -36.82 -4.94 32.60
N LYS A 117 -36.12 -3.88 33.01
CA LYS A 117 -36.65 -2.88 33.97
C LYS A 117 -37.89 -2.17 33.42
N ILE A 118 -37.86 -1.77 32.14
CA ILE A 118 -39.03 -1.15 31.48
C ILE A 118 -40.24 -2.09 31.50
N GLU A 119 -40.03 -3.39 31.25
CA GLU A 119 -41.10 -4.39 31.29
C GLU A 119 -41.70 -4.53 32.69
N ILE A 120 -40.86 -4.63 33.73
CA ILE A 120 -41.32 -4.69 35.13
C ILE A 120 -42.11 -3.42 35.49
N THR A 121 -41.59 -2.24 35.14
CA THR A 121 -42.28 -0.96 35.40
C THR A 121 -43.62 -0.87 34.64
N ASN A 122 -43.70 -1.38 33.41
CA ASN A 122 -44.98 -1.45 32.68
C ASN A 122 -46.00 -2.33 33.40
N GLN A 123 -45.57 -3.48 33.93
CA GLN A 123 -46.45 -4.38 34.69
C GLN A 123 -46.96 -3.69 35.98
N GLN A 124 -46.09 -2.96 36.68
CA GLN A 124 -46.48 -2.16 37.85
C GLN A 124 -47.49 -1.05 37.48
N ILE A 125 -47.26 -0.33 36.39
CA ILE A 125 -48.20 0.69 35.88
C ILE A 125 -49.56 0.07 35.57
N ASN A 126 -49.60 -1.09 34.93
CA ASN A 126 -50.86 -1.76 34.60
C ASN A 126 -51.61 -2.22 35.87
N LYS A 127 -50.89 -2.78 36.84
CA LYS A 127 -51.48 -3.14 38.14
C LYS A 127 -52.09 -1.93 38.85
N LEU A 128 -51.38 -0.80 38.88
CA LEU A 128 -51.87 0.45 39.47
C LEU A 128 -53.11 0.97 38.74
N LYS A 129 -53.16 0.86 37.40
CA LYS A 129 -54.36 1.22 36.62
C LYS A 129 -55.57 0.37 37.00
N ASP A 130 -55.38 -0.94 37.17
CA ASP A 130 -56.46 -1.84 37.58
C ASP A 130 -56.97 -1.52 39.00
N GLU A 131 -56.05 -1.24 39.94
CA GLU A 131 -56.39 -0.82 41.31
C GLU A 131 -57.14 0.52 41.33
N ILE A 132 -56.72 1.51 40.53
CA ILE A 132 -57.41 2.80 40.37
C ILE A 132 -58.84 2.57 39.85
N ALA A 133 -59.00 1.76 38.79
CA ALA A 133 -60.32 1.46 38.22
C ALA A 133 -61.25 0.77 39.23
N GLN A 134 -60.70 -0.12 40.07
CA GLN A 134 -61.45 -0.71 41.17
C GLN A 134 -61.90 0.34 42.18
N LYS A 135 -61.01 1.26 42.59
CA LYS A 135 -61.36 2.35 43.52
C LYS A 135 -62.39 3.33 42.95
N GLU A 136 -62.37 3.59 41.65
CA GLU A 136 -63.42 4.37 40.99
C GLU A 136 -64.79 3.69 41.08
N LYS A 137 -64.84 2.37 40.86
CA LYS A 137 -66.09 1.60 40.98
C LYS A 137 -66.60 1.55 42.42
N GLU A 138 -65.70 1.36 43.40
CA GLU A 138 -66.05 1.42 44.82
C GLU A 138 -66.59 2.81 45.19
N LEU A 139 -65.96 3.88 44.71
CA LEU A 139 -66.39 5.26 44.95
C LEU A 139 -67.79 5.52 44.39
N GLU A 140 -68.08 5.05 43.18
CA GLU A 140 -69.41 5.22 42.56
C GLU A 140 -70.48 4.49 43.35
N THR A 141 -70.20 3.25 43.81
CA THR A 141 -71.11 2.49 44.67
C THR A 141 -71.40 3.22 45.98
N GLN A 142 -70.38 3.84 46.61
CA GLN A 142 -70.59 4.59 47.86
C GLN A 142 -71.39 5.88 47.63
N LYS A 143 -71.24 6.54 46.48
CA LYS A 143 -72.07 7.69 46.11
C LYS A 143 -73.52 7.27 45.90
N GLU A 144 -73.78 6.16 45.20
CA GLU A 144 -75.14 5.62 45.04
C GLU A 144 -75.78 5.30 46.39
N ASN A 145 -75.04 4.68 47.32
CA ASN A 145 -75.52 4.44 48.69
C ASN A 145 -75.84 5.74 49.43
N LEU A 146 -75.02 6.78 49.27
CA LEU A 146 -75.30 8.11 49.84
C LEU A 146 -76.58 8.70 49.26
N TYR A 147 -76.74 8.66 47.93
CA TYR A 147 -77.94 9.16 47.25
C TYR A 147 -79.20 8.43 47.71
N GLU A 148 -79.17 7.10 47.81
CA GLU A 148 -80.32 6.32 48.26
C GLU A 148 -80.61 6.59 49.75
N THR A 149 -79.58 6.76 50.59
CA THR A 149 -79.76 7.16 51.99
C THR A 149 -80.42 8.54 52.09
N MET A 150 -79.96 9.53 51.32
CA MET A 150 -80.57 10.86 51.24
C MET A 150 -82.01 10.81 50.71
N ARG A 151 -82.27 9.97 49.72
CA ARG A 151 -83.60 9.77 49.14
C ARG A 151 -84.56 9.14 50.14
N VAL A 152 -84.14 8.10 50.87
CA VAL A 152 -84.95 7.50 51.96
C VAL A 152 -85.26 8.53 53.04
N ILE A 153 -84.28 9.36 53.45
CA ILE A 153 -84.50 10.46 54.40
C ILE A 153 -85.57 11.44 53.89
N TYR A 154 -85.56 11.75 52.59
CA TYR A 154 -86.48 12.72 51.98
C TYR A 154 -87.88 12.16 51.68
N GLU A 155 -87.96 10.91 51.20
CA GLU A 155 -89.21 10.21 50.85
C GLU A 155 -89.95 9.67 52.08
N THR A 156 -89.25 9.47 53.21
CA THR A 156 -89.91 9.21 54.49
C THR A 156 -90.78 10.43 54.83
N PRO A 157 -92.12 10.29 54.92
CA PRO A 157 -93.00 11.43 55.11
C PRO A 157 -92.54 12.22 56.32
N GLN A 158 -92.37 13.54 56.17
CA GLN A 158 -92.33 14.45 57.32
C GLN A 158 -93.70 14.43 58.00
N LYS A 159 -94.05 13.31 58.65
CA LYS A 159 -94.97 13.33 59.77
C LYS A 159 -94.40 14.38 60.71
N SER A 160 -95.18 15.40 61.02
CA SER A 160 -94.82 16.43 62.01
C SER A 160 -94.11 15.73 63.17
N THR A 161 -93.02 16.29 63.69
CA THR A 161 -92.26 15.69 64.82
C THR A 161 -93.19 15.21 65.95
N VAL A 162 -94.35 15.86 66.09
CA VAL A 162 -95.45 15.51 66.97
C VAL A 162 -96.12 14.16 66.65
N GLU A 163 -96.35 13.81 65.39
CA GLU A 163 -97.01 12.58 64.94
C GLU A 163 -96.05 11.36 64.98
N ILE A 164 -94.75 11.58 64.82
CA ILE A 164 -93.70 10.55 65.02
C ILE A 164 -93.58 10.19 66.51
N VAL A 165 -93.66 11.18 67.41
CA VAL A 165 -93.64 10.98 68.87
C VAL A 165 -94.90 10.27 69.39
N VAL A 166 -96.06 10.47 68.73
CA VAL A 166 -97.34 9.84 69.11
C VAL A 166 -97.50 8.42 68.55
N SER A 167 -96.78 8.07 67.48
CA SER A 167 -96.83 6.74 66.86
C SER A 167 -95.64 5.83 67.20
N SER A 168 -94.60 6.34 67.86
CA SER A 168 -93.48 5.54 68.35
C SER A 168 -93.79 4.92 69.72
N ASN A 169 -93.23 3.74 70.00
CA ASN A 169 -93.44 3.06 71.28
C ASN A 169 -92.70 3.74 72.45
N SER A 170 -91.77 4.67 72.16
CA SER A 170 -91.07 5.53 73.12
C SER A 170 -90.39 6.75 72.46
N LEU A 171 -90.02 7.77 73.24
CA LEU A 171 -89.18 8.90 72.78
C LEU A 171 -87.75 8.45 72.40
N SER A 172 -87.26 7.35 72.99
CA SER A 172 -85.97 6.74 72.67
C SER A 172 -85.91 6.30 71.20
N GLU A 173 -86.98 5.68 70.70
CA GLU A 173 -87.04 5.12 69.34
C GLU A 173 -86.86 6.17 68.23
N VAL A 174 -87.28 7.42 68.49
CA VAL A 174 -87.13 8.54 67.55
C VAL A 174 -85.69 9.06 67.54
N VAL A 175 -85.06 9.15 68.72
CA VAL A 175 -83.65 9.56 68.87
C VAL A 175 -82.72 8.51 68.28
N ASP A 176 -82.99 7.23 68.53
CA ASP A 176 -82.20 6.11 68.03
C ASP A 176 -82.20 6.06 66.48
N ARG A 177 -83.34 6.35 65.84
CA ARG A 177 -83.44 6.45 64.37
C ARG A 177 -82.65 7.63 63.81
N ALA A 178 -82.70 8.81 64.43
CA ALA A 178 -81.98 9.98 63.98
C ALA A 178 -80.45 9.78 64.11
N GLN A 179 -80.00 9.24 65.24
CA GLN A 179 -78.60 8.90 65.47
C GLN A 179 -78.10 7.82 64.50
N TYR A 180 -78.94 6.85 64.17
CA TYR A 180 -78.60 5.82 63.19
C TYR A 180 -78.33 6.40 61.79
N ILE A 181 -79.20 7.31 61.32
CA ILE A 181 -79.05 7.97 60.01
C ILE A 181 -77.81 8.88 59.99
N GLU A 182 -77.60 9.65 61.05
CA GLU A 182 -76.41 10.50 61.18
C GLU A 182 -75.12 9.67 61.17
N SER A 183 -75.08 8.57 61.93
CA SER A 183 -73.97 7.63 61.94
C SER A 183 -73.74 6.98 60.56
N LEU A 184 -74.82 6.63 59.83
CA LEU A 184 -74.73 6.04 58.50
C LEU A 184 -74.15 7.03 57.49
N ASN A 185 -74.66 8.27 57.45
CA ASN A 185 -74.15 9.33 56.59
C ASN A 185 -72.68 9.62 56.89
N TYR A 186 -72.33 9.77 58.17
CA TYR A 186 -70.94 9.98 58.59
C TYR A 186 -70.02 8.85 58.12
N GLN A 187 -70.47 7.58 58.22
CA GLN A 187 -69.70 6.43 57.78
C GLN A 187 -69.53 6.39 56.25
N ILE A 188 -70.57 6.72 55.47
CA ILE A 188 -70.49 6.79 54.01
C ILE A 188 -69.54 7.92 53.58
N GLU A 189 -69.68 9.13 54.14
CA GLU A 189 -68.79 10.26 53.84
C GLU A 189 -67.33 9.93 54.19
N THR A 190 -67.09 9.33 55.36
CA THR A 190 -65.75 8.88 55.77
C THR A 190 -65.16 7.85 54.80
N THR A 191 -66.00 6.93 54.31
CA THR A 191 -65.59 5.90 53.34
C THR A 191 -65.26 6.54 51.99
N ILE A 192 -66.10 7.45 51.48
CA ILE A 192 -65.86 8.21 50.24
C ILE A 192 -64.53 8.98 50.33
N ASN A 193 -64.29 9.68 51.43
CA ASN A 193 -63.06 10.43 51.66
C ASN A 193 -61.83 9.52 51.67
N THR A 194 -61.95 8.34 52.31
CA THR A 194 -60.87 7.34 52.37
C THR A 194 -60.56 6.78 50.97
N ILE A 195 -61.58 6.37 50.21
CA ILE A 195 -61.40 5.85 48.84
C ILE A 195 -60.81 6.93 47.94
N THR A 196 -61.29 8.18 48.04
CA THR A 196 -60.79 9.31 47.25
C THR A 196 -59.31 9.56 47.52
N LYS A 197 -58.89 9.51 48.79
CA LYS A 197 -57.48 9.65 49.17
C LYS A 197 -56.63 8.50 48.61
N LEU A 198 -57.06 7.25 48.80
CA LEU A 198 -56.35 6.07 48.28
C LEU A 198 -56.21 6.12 46.75
N LYS A 199 -57.27 6.54 46.04
CA LYS A 199 -57.22 6.73 44.59
C LYS A 199 -56.16 7.77 44.19
N SER A 200 -56.15 8.93 44.86
CA SER A 200 -55.15 9.98 44.62
C SER A 200 -53.72 9.49 44.87
N ASP A 201 -53.49 8.73 45.94
CA ASP A 201 -52.19 8.15 46.24
C ASP A 201 -51.73 7.16 45.14
N LEU A 202 -52.64 6.31 44.64
CA LEU A 202 -52.38 5.39 43.53
C LEU A 202 -52.09 6.12 42.20
N GLU A 203 -52.85 7.19 41.90
CA GLU A 203 -52.61 8.04 40.72
C GLU A 203 -51.22 8.69 40.79
N ASN A 204 -50.80 9.16 41.97
CA ASN A 204 -49.47 9.72 42.17
C ASN A 204 -48.38 8.66 41.99
N GLU A 205 -48.53 7.46 42.55
CA GLU A 205 -47.58 6.36 42.38
C GLU A 205 -47.47 5.95 40.90
N LYS A 206 -48.60 5.84 40.19
CA LYS A 206 -48.64 5.57 38.75
C LYS A 206 -47.85 6.61 37.96
N ASN A 207 -48.06 7.89 38.26
CA ASN A 207 -47.36 8.98 37.57
C ASN A 207 -45.85 8.93 37.82
N GLN A 208 -45.41 8.57 39.03
CA GLN A 208 -43.99 8.36 39.34
C GLN A 208 -43.40 7.20 38.52
N GLN A 209 -44.12 6.08 38.39
CA GLN A 209 -43.71 4.95 37.55
C GLN A 209 -43.64 5.31 36.06
N GLU A 210 -44.58 6.11 35.55
CA GLU A 210 -44.56 6.60 34.17
C GLU A 210 -43.34 7.51 33.90
N VAL A 211 -42.97 8.37 34.85
CA VAL A 211 -41.73 9.17 34.76
C VAL A 211 -40.48 8.28 34.78
N GLN A 212 -40.43 7.29 35.69
CA GLN A 212 -39.30 6.35 35.77
C GLN A 212 -39.14 5.55 34.48
N LYS A 213 -40.26 5.09 33.89
CA LYS A 213 -40.26 4.41 32.59
C LYS A 213 -39.67 5.28 31.49
N ALA A 214 -40.09 6.54 31.39
CA ALA A 214 -39.60 7.46 30.38
C ALA A 214 -38.08 7.70 30.50
N ASP A 215 -37.56 7.78 31.72
CA ASP A 215 -36.12 7.89 31.97
C ASP A 215 -35.36 6.62 31.55
N LEU A 216 -35.89 5.43 31.88
CA LEU A 216 -35.31 4.15 31.44
C LEU A 216 -35.30 4.01 29.91
N GLU A 217 -36.36 4.45 29.22
CA GLU A 217 -36.44 4.44 27.76
C GLU A 217 -35.37 5.36 27.14
N LYS A 218 -35.15 6.54 27.73
CA LYS A 218 -34.09 7.46 27.33
C LYS A 218 -32.69 6.87 27.55
N GLN A 219 -32.45 6.26 28.71
CA GLN A 219 -31.18 5.57 29.00
C GLN A 219 -30.92 4.43 28.02
N LYS A 220 -31.93 3.60 27.74
CA LYS A 220 -31.86 2.52 26.75
C LYS A 220 -31.53 3.06 25.36
N ALA A 221 -32.16 4.14 24.93
CA ALA A 221 -31.87 4.76 23.63
C ALA A 221 -30.42 5.26 23.53
N ALA A 222 -29.89 5.86 24.60
CA ALA A 222 -28.49 6.28 24.67
C ALA A 222 -27.52 5.08 24.59
N LEU A 223 -27.81 3.99 25.28
CA LEU A 223 -27.01 2.76 25.21
C LEU A 223 -27.03 2.13 23.81
N VAL A 224 -28.18 2.13 23.14
CA VAL A 224 -28.30 1.65 21.74
C VAL A 224 -27.44 2.51 20.81
N ALA A 225 -27.47 3.83 20.95
CA ALA A 225 -26.63 4.74 20.15
C ALA A 225 -25.14 4.51 20.43
N GLN A 226 -24.75 4.33 21.70
CA GLN A 226 -23.39 3.99 22.09
C GLN A 226 -22.94 2.68 21.44
N LYS A 227 -23.78 1.63 21.48
CA LYS A 227 -23.50 0.34 20.85
C LYS A 227 -23.26 0.49 19.35
N GLN A 228 -24.10 1.24 18.64
CA GLN A 228 -23.94 1.49 17.20
C GLN A 228 -22.62 2.21 16.89
N GLY A 229 -22.21 3.17 17.75
CA GLY A 229 -20.92 3.83 17.65
C GLY A 229 -19.75 2.85 17.78
N LEU A 230 -19.79 1.96 18.77
CA LEU A 230 -18.76 0.92 18.96
C LEU A 230 -18.70 -0.07 17.78
N GLN A 231 -19.87 -0.50 17.27
CA GLN A 231 -19.94 -1.38 16.08
C GLN A 231 -19.34 -0.71 14.84
N SER A 232 -19.56 0.59 14.66
CA SER A 232 -18.96 1.36 13.57
C SER A 232 -17.43 1.43 13.68
N GLN A 233 -16.92 1.66 14.89
CA GLN A 233 -15.47 1.64 15.16
C GLN A 233 -14.86 0.25 14.92
N GLN A 234 -15.58 -0.80 15.29
CA GLN A 234 -15.16 -2.18 15.04
C GLN A 234 -15.07 -2.48 13.54
N GLN A 235 -16.07 -2.07 12.75
CA GLN A 235 -16.06 -2.24 11.31
C GLN A 235 -14.85 -1.55 10.66
N LEU A 236 -14.57 -0.29 11.03
CA LEU A 236 -13.40 0.44 10.53
C LEU A 236 -12.08 -0.28 10.85
N LYS A 237 -11.97 -0.89 12.03
CA LYS A 237 -10.78 -1.67 12.41
C LYS A 237 -10.68 -2.99 11.63
N ASN A 238 -11.80 -3.65 11.34
CA ASN A 238 -11.83 -4.84 10.49
C ASN A 238 -11.39 -4.51 9.06
N ASP A 239 -11.84 -3.38 8.50
CA ASP A 239 -11.42 -2.93 7.18
C ASP A 239 -9.91 -2.62 7.15
N LEU A 240 -9.39 -1.97 8.19
CA LEU A 240 -7.95 -1.71 8.34
C LEU A 240 -7.15 -3.00 8.49
N LEU A 241 -7.68 -4.01 9.19
CA LEU A 241 -7.06 -5.33 9.32
C LEU A 241 -6.95 -6.02 7.95
N ASN A 242 -8.03 -6.03 7.16
CA ASN A 242 -8.06 -6.61 5.82
C ASN A 242 -7.08 -5.91 4.87
N ASN A 243 -7.04 -4.57 4.89
CA ASN A 243 -6.08 -3.79 4.11
C ASN A 243 -4.63 -4.08 4.52
N THR A 244 -4.37 -4.28 5.81
CA THR A 244 -3.05 -4.62 6.34
C THR A 244 -2.62 -6.02 5.88
N GLN A 245 -3.53 -7.00 5.88
CA GLN A 245 -3.27 -8.35 5.35
C GLN A 245 -2.97 -8.34 3.86
N SER A 246 -3.73 -7.57 3.06
CA SER A 246 -3.47 -7.39 1.63
C SER A 246 -2.08 -6.76 1.37
N THR A 247 -1.71 -5.77 2.18
CA THR A 247 -0.37 -5.15 2.13
C THR A 247 0.74 -6.16 2.41
N ILE A 248 0.55 -7.05 3.39
CA ILE A 248 1.50 -8.14 3.69
C ILE A 248 1.67 -9.06 2.47
N ALA A 249 0.58 -9.48 1.85
CA ALA A 249 0.63 -10.34 0.66
C ALA A 249 1.38 -9.67 -0.50
N SER A 250 1.14 -8.37 -0.72
CA SER A 250 1.87 -7.57 -1.72
C SER A 250 3.37 -7.50 -1.43
N LEU A 251 3.76 -7.20 -0.18
CA LEU A 251 5.16 -7.14 0.23
C LEU A 251 5.87 -8.50 0.11
N GLN A 252 5.19 -9.60 0.40
CA GLN A 252 5.70 -10.95 0.19
C GLN A 252 5.90 -11.26 -1.30
N GLY A 253 4.95 -10.86 -2.15
CA GLY A 253 5.07 -10.96 -3.61
C GLY A 253 6.30 -10.21 -4.13
N GLN A 254 6.52 -8.97 -3.67
CA GLN A 254 7.70 -8.18 -4.03
C GLN A 254 9.01 -8.83 -3.57
N GLN A 255 9.03 -9.49 -2.41
CA GLN A 255 10.22 -10.23 -1.97
C GLN A 255 10.53 -11.42 -2.87
N ASN A 256 9.51 -12.18 -3.26
CA ASN A 256 9.68 -13.33 -4.14
C ASN A 256 10.17 -12.89 -5.53
N ASP A 257 9.61 -11.81 -6.08
CA ASP A 257 10.05 -11.23 -7.34
C ASP A 257 11.51 -10.72 -7.26
N ALA A 258 11.86 -10.00 -6.19
CA ALA A 258 13.23 -9.56 -5.97
C ALA A 258 14.22 -10.74 -5.85
N GLN A 259 13.83 -11.82 -5.17
CA GLN A 259 14.65 -13.03 -5.04
C GLN A 259 14.82 -13.75 -6.38
N ALA A 260 13.78 -13.81 -7.21
CA ALA A 260 13.86 -14.37 -8.56
C ALA A 260 14.80 -13.52 -9.45
N LYS A 261 14.70 -12.20 -9.38
CA LYS A 261 15.60 -11.28 -10.08
C LYS A 261 17.05 -11.43 -9.63
N ILE A 262 17.31 -11.64 -8.33
CA ILE A 262 18.67 -11.95 -7.83
C ILE A 262 19.18 -13.24 -8.44
N ALA A 263 18.36 -14.30 -8.53
CA ALA A 263 18.78 -15.55 -9.15
C ALA A 263 19.15 -15.37 -10.62
N GLN A 264 18.38 -14.58 -11.38
CA GLN A 264 18.69 -14.24 -12.77
C GLN A 264 20.00 -13.44 -12.88
N VAL A 265 20.19 -12.43 -12.04
CA VAL A 265 21.43 -11.63 -11.99
C VAL A 265 22.63 -12.52 -11.64
N ASN A 266 22.49 -13.48 -10.73
CA ASN A 266 23.55 -14.43 -10.40
C ASN A 266 23.92 -15.33 -11.58
N GLN A 267 22.94 -15.79 -12.36
CA GLN A 267 23.21 -16.56 -13.58
C GLN A 267 23.98 -15.71 -14.61
N GLN A 268 23.61 -14.44 -14.77
CA GLN A 268 24.33 -13.51 -15.66
C GLN A 268 25.76 -13.27 -15.17
N ILE A 269 25.96 -13.03 -13.87
CA ILE A 269 27.30 -12.91 -13.26
C ILE A 269 28.12 -14.18 -13.51
N GLN A 270 27.56 -15.36 -13.27
CA GLN A 270 28.25 -16.63 -13.52
C GLN A 270 28.62 -16.83 -15.00
N ALA A 271 27.78 -16.39 -15.94
CA ALA A 271 28.13 -16.44 -17.36
C ALA A 271 29.32 -15.51 -17.71
N LEU A 272 29.50 -14.41 -16.97
CA LEU A 272 30.61 -13.46 -17.15
C LEU A 272 31.90 -13.91 -16.42
N THR A 273 31.76 -14.42 -15.20
CA THR A 273 32.88 -14.72 -14.30
C THR A 273 33.25 -16.20 -14.27
N GLY A 274 32.44 -17.08 -14.85
CA GLY A 274 32.77 -18.48 -15.00
C GLY A 274 34.11 -18.60 -15.71
N THR A 275 34.95 -19.50 -15.18
CA THR A 275 36.21 -19.98 -15.76
C THR A 275 35.88 -20.69 -17.07
N SER A 276 35.41 -19.92 -18.03
CA SER A 276 34.89 -20.43 -19.26
C SER A 276 36.09 -20.75 -20.14
N ASN A 277 36.31 -22.05 -20.32
CA ASN A 277 37.13 -22.54 -21.41
C ASN A 277 36.38 -22.24 -22.73
N TRP A 278 36.49 -21.02 -23.25
CA TRP A 278 35.87 -20.62 -24.51
C TRP A 278 36.68 -21.03 -25.74
N GLY A 279 37.81 -21.71 -25.53
CA GLY A 279 38.62 -22.23 -26.62
C GLY A 279 39.83 -23.02 -26.14
N SER A 280 40.58 -23.59 -27.07
CA SER A 280 41.79 -24.38 -26.75
C SER A 280 43.09 -23.77 -27.26
N GLN A 281 43.02 -22.63 -27.96
CA GLN A 281 44.11 -22.11 -28.79
C GLN A 281 44.79 -20.89 -28.18
N ILE A 282 44.08 -20.09 -27.38
CA ILE A 282 44.64 -19.01 -26.57
C ILE A 282 44.37 -19.36 -25.11
N ILE A 283 45.39 -19.57 -24.30
CA ILE A 283 45.28 -20.04 -22.91
C ILE A 283 45.95 -19.06 -21.94
N SER A 284 45.37 -18.89 -20.76
CA SER A 284 45.99 -18.09 -19.67
C SER A 284 47.36 -18.66 -19.33
N GLN A 285 48.37 -17.80 -19.32
CA GLN A 285 49.66 -18.07 -18.72
C GLN A 285 50.05 -16.87 -17.86
N ASP A 286 49.85 -17.03 -16.57
CA ASP A 286 50.03 -15.95 -15.61
C ASP A 286 51.52 -15.72 -15.39
N ASP A 287 51.98 -14.50 -15.64
CA ASP A 287 53.31 -14.05 -15.24
C ASP A 287 53.14 -12.85 -14.31
N PRO A 288 53.24 -13.07 -12.99
CA PRO A 288 52.93 -12.04 -12.00
C PRO A 288 53.91 -10.86 -12.02
N SER A 289 55.05 -10.97 -12.72
CA SER A 289 56.05 -9.91 -12.75
C SER A 289 55.62 -8.67 -13.53
N TRP A 290 54.64 -8.81 -14.43
CA TRP A 290 54.08 -7.73 -15.25
C TRP A 290 52.55 -7.81 -15.45
N TYR A 291 51.86 -8.62 -14.65
CA TYR A 291 50.40 -8.77 -14.72
C TYR A 291 49.65 -7.67 -13.99
N TYR A 292 48.58 -7.18 -14.64
CA TYR A 292 47.59 -6.29 -14.04
C TYR A 292 46.17 -6.74 -14.37
N THR A 293 45.24 -6.48 -13.45
CA THR A 293 43.81 -6.70 -13.67
C THR A 293 43.06 -5.36 -13.72
N GLN A 294 42.02 -5.29 -14.54
CA GLN A 294 41.07 -4.18 -14.50
C GLN A 294 40.04 -4.36 -13.38
N ILE A 295 39.78 -5.60 -12.94
CA ILE A 295 38.70 -5.93 -12.01
C ILE A 295 39.01 -5.37 -10.63
N GLY A 296 38.03 -4.68 -10.05
CA GLY A 296 38.18 -4.02 -8.75
C GLY A 296 38.92 -2.67 -8.80
N ASN A 297 39.33 -2.19 -9.98
CA ASN A 297 39.94 -0.87 -10.13
C ASN A 297 38.88 0.21 -10.47
N TYR A 298 38.43 0.96 -9.46
CA TYR A 298 37.39 1.98 -9.62
C TYR A 298 37.91 3.37 -10.02
N THR A 299 39.15 3.48 -10.48
CA THR A 299 39.71 4.75 -10.97
C THR A 299 38.98 5.19 -12.24
N SER A 300 38.61 6.46 -12.34
CA SER A 300 37.99 7.02 -13.54
C SER A 300 38.95 7.03 -14.72
N LEU A 301 38.45 6.72 -15.92
CA LEU A 301 39.17 6.84 -17.19
C LEU A 301 39.20 8.33 -17.59
N GLY A 302 40.28 9.01 -17.22
CA GLY A 302 40.40 10.46 -17.30
C GLY A 302 39.26 11.18 -16.56
N ASN A 303 38.64 12.16 -17.22
CA ASN A 303 37.50 12.90 -16.68
C ASN A 303 36.13 12.26 -17.01
N SER A 304 36.11 11.02 -17.48
CA SER A 304 34.87 10.34 -17.83
C SER A 304 34.14 9.77 -16.59
N PRO A 305 32.82 9.52 -16.68
CA PRO A 305 32.08 8.84 -15.61
C PRO A 305 32.36 7.33 -15.54
N TYR A 306 33.25 6.82 -16.40
CA TYR A 306 33.55 5.39 -16.53
C TYR A 306 34.85 5.04 -15.82
N THR A 307 34.90 3.84 -15.24
CA THR A 307 36.07 3.36 -14.49
C THR A 307 36.87 2.30 -15.23
N VAL A 308 38.12 2.09 -14.80
CA VAL A 308 38.98 0.98 -15.27
C VAL A 308 38.25 -0.37 -15.11
N ASN A 309 37.53 -0.58 -14.01
CA ASN A 309 36.73 -1.78 -13.77
C ASN A 309 35.71 -2.05 -14.88
N GLN A 310 35.07 -1.01 -15.40
CA GLN A 310 34.01 -1.12 -16.40
C GLN A 310 34.55 -1.22 -17.84
N TYR A 311 35.57 -0.43 -18.21
CA TYR A 311 36.02 -0.28 -19.61
C TYR A 311 37.55 -0.21 -19.79
N GLY A 312 38.32 -0.66 -18.79
CA GLY A 312 39.78 -0.49 -18.73
C GLY A 312 40.62 -1.57 -19.43
N CYS A 313 40.04 -2.57 -20.10
CA CYS A 313 40.79 -3.71 -20.68
C CYS A 313 41.96 -3.28 -21.58
N LEU A 314 41.76 -2.26 -22.42
CA LEU A 314 42.80 -1.75 -23.31
C LEU A 314 43.96 -1.12 -22.54
N ILE A 315 43.69 -0.22 -21.61
CA ILE A 315 44.74 0.47 -20.86
C ILE A 315 45.45 -0.47 -19.88
N THR A 316 44.74 -1.46 -19.35
CA THR A 316 45.37 -2.53 -18.55
C THR A 316 46.30 -3.36 -19.41
N SER A 317 45.92 -3.64 -20.66
CA SER A 317 46.80 -4.32 -21.62
C SER A 317 48.05 -3.49 -21.96
N TYR A 318 47.89 -2.17 -22.14
CA TYR A 318 49.04 -1.26 -22.31
C TYR A 318 49.96 -1.24 -21.09
N ALA A 319 49.42 -1.15 -19.88
CA ALA A 319 50.19 -1.19 -18.63
C ALA A 319 51.01 -2.48 -18.50
N MET A 320 50.40 -3.62 -18.84
CA MET A 320 51.07 -4.92 -18.85
C MET A 320 52.24 -4.95 -19.86
N VAL A 321 52.03 -4.56 -21.11
CA VAL A 321 53.09 -4.55 -22.13
C VAL A 321 54.18 -3.53 -21.83
N SER A 322 53.83 -2.35 -21.31
CA SER A 322 54.80 -1.35 -20.83
C SER A 322 55.70 -1.92 -19.73
N THR A 323 55.09 -2.58 -18.75
CA THR A 323 55.82 -3.18 -17.62
C THR A 323 56.68 -4.35 -18.07
N TYR A 324 56.24 -5.12 -19.07
CA TYR A 324 57.04 -6.15 -19.72
C TYR A 324 58.34 -5.58 -20.33
N TYR A 325 58.28 -4.41 -20.95
CA TYR A 325 59.46 -3.71 -21.46
C TYR A 325 60.26 -2.93 -20.39
N GLY A 326 59.90 -3.06 -19.11
CA GLY A 326 60.61 -2.45 -17.98
C GLY A 326 60.06 -1.11 -17.52
N ASN A 327 59.08 -0.54 -18.21
CA ASN A 327 58.41 0.71 -17.85
C ASN A 327 57.25 0.42 -16.89
N ARG A 328 57.55 0.35 -15.59
CA ARG A 328 56.56 0.05 -14.53
C ARG A 328 55.48 1.14 -14.47
N ILE A 329 54.32 0.85 -15.04
CA ILE A 329 53.15 1.72 -15.02
C ILE A 329 51.90 0.88 -14.75
N THR A 330 51.01 1.39 -13.91
CA THR A 330 49.76 0.70 -13.57
C THR A 330 48.60 1.19 -14.44
N PRO A 331 47.50 0.41 -14.55
CA PRO A 331 46.29 0.89 -15.20
C PRO A 331 45.73 2.17 -14.56
N THR A 332 45.93 2.35 -13.25
CA THR A 332 45.55 3.57 -12.52
C THR A 332 46.36 4.77 -12.99
N ASP A 333 47.67 4.63 -13.14
CA ASP A 333 48.54 5.72 -13.60
C ASP A 333 48.14 6.17 -15.01
N ILE A 334 47.89 5.21 -15.93
CA ILE A 334 47.40 5.53 -17.27
C ILE A 334 46.03 6.21 -17.19
N ALA A 335 45.09 5.68 -16.42
CA ALA A 335 43.73 6.24 -16.29
C ALA A 335 43.72 7.68 -15.76
N GLN A 336 44.70 8.06 -14.93
CA GLN A 336 44.82 9.41 -14.37
C GLN A 336 45.45 10.43 -15.34
N MET A 337 46.05 9.98 -16.45
CA MET A 337 46.51 10.86 -17.54
C MET A 337 45.32 11.36 -18.36
N TYR A 338 44.56 12.30 -17.79
CA TYR A 338 43.25 12.71 -18.28
C TYR A 338 43.24 13.21 -19.74
N TRP A 339 44.36 13.74 -20.26
CA TRP A 339 44.50 14.21 -21.64
C TRP A 339 44.49 13.08 -22.68
N HIS A 340 44.71 11.83 -22.26
CA HIS A 340 44.65 10.66 -23.12
C HIS A 340 43.25 10.10 -23.31
N PHE A 341 42.22 10.70 -22.69
CA PHE A 341 40.84 10.20 -22.75
C PHE A 341 39.86 11.25 -23.24
N THR A 342 38.91 10.81 -24.06
CA THR A 342 37.71 11.59 -24.35
C THR A 342 36.81 11.72 -23.12
N SER A 343 35.85 12.65 -23.17
CA SER A 343 34.75 12.71 -22.19
C SER A 343 33.95 11.41 -22.10
N GLY A 344 33.95 10.59 -23.17
CA GLY A 344 33.33 9.27 -23.22
C GLY A 344 34.20 8.13 -22.69
N GLY A 345 35.41 8.41 -22.17
CA GLY A 345 36.32 7.39 -21.62
C GLY A 345 37.12 6.60 -22.67
N TYR A 346 37.01 6.94 -23.96
CA TYR A 346 37.85 6.33 -25.00
C TYR A 346 39.29 6.85 -24.94
N PHE A 347 40.26 5.93 -24.98
CA PHE A 347 41.68 6.26 -25.09
C PHE A 347 42.01 6.80 -26.50
N GLN A 348 42.63 7.98 -26.56
CA GLN A 348 43.10 8.65 -27.78
C GLN A 348 44.55 9.12 -27.67
N GLY A 349 45.22 8.72 -26.59
CA GLY A 349 46.54 9.17 -26.22
C GLY A 349 47.69 8.63 -27.05
N ASP A 350 48.81 9.36 -27.04
CA ASP A 350 50.10 8.79 -27.44
C ASP A 350 50.57 7.83 -26.34
N THR A 351 50.96 6.62 -26.75
CA THR A 351 51.43 5.61 -25.81
C THR A 351 52.86 5.86 -25.35
N SER A 352 53.61 6.75 -26.00
CA SER A 352 55.01 7.06 -25.67
C SER A 352 55.18 7.58 -24.24
N ASP A 353 54.16 8.25 -23.70
CA ASP A 353 54.12 8.75 -22.32
C ASP A 353 54.27 7.65 -21.27
N PHE A 354 54.01 6.41 -21.67
CA PHE A 354 54.22 5.22 -20.86
C PHE A 354 55.21 4.25 -21.51
N GLY A 355 56.19 4.77 -22.26
CA GLY A 355 57.39 4.05 -22.68
C GLY A 355 57.19 3.00 -23.78
N VAL A 356 56.04 3.02 -24.47
CA VAL A 356 55.78 2.15 -25.62
C VAL A 356 55.11 2.90 -26.77
N VAL A 357 55.22 2.41 -27.99
CA VAL A 357 54.55 2.95 -29.18
C VAL A 357 53.69 1.89 -29.86
N VAL A 358 52.52 2.29 -30.34
CA VAL A 358 51.70 1.45 -31.24
C VAL A 358 52.31 1.52 -32.65
N ALA A 359 53.24 0.62 -32.94
CA ALA A 359 53.95 0.57 -34.22
C ALA A 359 53.02 0.26 -35.41
N SER A 360 52.01 -0.59 -35.18
CA SER A 360 50.92 -0.80 -36.15
C SER A 360 49.67 -1.33 -35.46
N SER A 361 48.51 -1.14 -36.10
CA SER A 361 47.26 -1.76 -35.67
C SER A 361 46.35 -2.05 -36.87
N GLY A 362 45.61 -3.15 -36.83
CA GLY A 362 44.73 -3.56 -37.92
C GLY A 362 44.08 -4.92 -37.67
N SER A 363 43.35 -5.43 -38.66
CA SER A 363 42.75 -6.77 -38.60
C SER A 363 43.78 -7.85 -38.23
N ILE A 364 43.33 -8.88 -37.53
CA ILE A 364 44.22 -9.95 -37.06
C ILE A 364 44.98 -10.61 -38.22
N ASN A 365 46.29 -10.71 -38.09
CA ASN A 365 47.17 -11.49 -38.97
C ASN A 365 48.08 -12.36 -38.11
N TRP A 366 47.75 -13.65 -38.00
CA TRP A 366 48.47 -14.59 -37.14
C TRP A 366 49.93 -14.81 -37.54
N GLY A 367 50.29 -14.62 -38.82
CA GLY A 367 51.69 -14.67 -39.25
C GLY A 367 52.52 -13.52 -38.68
N VAL A 368 51.93 -12.32 -38.61
CA VAL A 368 52.56 -11.16 -37.95
C VAL A 368 52.62 -11.38 -36.44
N VAL A 369 51.55 -11.89 -35.82
CA VAL A 369 51.57 -12.24 -34.39
C VAL A 369 52.69 -13.24 -34.09
N ASP A 370 52.77 -14.35 -34.83
CA ASP A 370 53.82 -15.36 -34.65
C ASP A 370 55.23 -14.76 -34.82
N GLN A 371 55.42 -13.85 -35.79
CA GLN A 371 56.68 -13.14 -35.99
C GLN A 371 57.04 -12.25 -34.79
N GLU A 372 56.11 -11.46 -34.26
CA GLU A 372 56.33 -10.61 -33.08
C GLU A 372 56.70 -11.47 -31.85
N LEU A 373 55.95 -12.54 -31.62
CA LEU A 373 56.18 -13.45 -30.50
C LEU A 373 57.54 -14.15 -30.60
N SER A 374 57.97 -14.52 -31.81
CA SER A 374 59.30 -15.12 -32.04
C SER A 374 60.46 -14.16 -31.71
N ASN A 375 60.20 -12.85 -31.79
CA ASN A 375 61.13 -11.80 -31.40
C ASN A 375 60.94 -11.36 -29.94
N ASN A 376 60.18 -12.11 -29.15
CA ASN A 376 59.90 -11.82 -27.75
C ASN A 376 59.19 -10.46 -27.54
N HIS A 377 58.31 -10.09 -28.48
CA HIS A 377 57.45 -8.90 -28.38
C HIS A 377 55.99 -9.30 -28.14
N PRO A 378 55.39 -8.91 -27.00
CA PRO A 378 53.98 -9.14 -26.75
C PRO A 378 53.10 -8.37 -27.73
N VAL A 379 51.96 -8.96 -28.06
CA VAL A 379 50.95 -8.39 -28.96
C VAL A 379 49.65 -8.20 -28.20
N ILE A 380 49.06 -7.00 -28.26
CA ILE A 380 47.70 -6.78 -27.75
C ILE A 380 46.73 -7.19 -28.85
N VAL A 381 45.78 -8.07 -28.55
CA VAL A 381 44.71 -8.43 -29.48
C VAL A 381 43.35 -8.07 -28.91
N SER A 382 42.43 -7.71 -29.78
CA SER A 382 41.04 -7.49 -29.41
C SER A 382 40.22 -8.75 -29.68
N ILE A 383 39.32 -9.08 -28.77
CA ILE A 383 38.46 -10.27 -28.88
C ILE A 383 36.99 -9.89 -28.70
N TYR A 384 36.11 -10.62 -29.39
CA TYR A 384 34.68 -10.49 -29.22
C TYR A 384 34.19 -11.36 -28.06
N LEU A 385 33.78 -10.71 -26.98
CA LEU A 385 33.06 -11.32 -25.87
C LEU A 385 31.65 -10.72 -25.83
N PRO A 386 30.60 -11.48 -26.19
CA PRO A 386 29.25 -10.94 -26.37
C PRO A 386 28.64 -10.27 -25.13
N LEU A 387 29.27 -10.41 -23.95
CA LEU A 387 28.76 -9.93 -22.67
C LEU A 387 29.78 -9.06 -21.89
N VAL A 388 30.93 -8.68 -22.45
CA VAL A 388 31.96 -7.88 -21.77
C VAL A 388 32.22 -6.61 -22.57
N GLY A 389 32.20 -5.44 -21.91
CA GLY A 389 32.63 -4.17 -22.50
C GLY A 389 31.69 -3.57 -23.55
N ALA A 390 32.05 -2.40 -24.07
CA ALA A 390 31.39 -1.81 -25.22
C ALA A 390 31.88 -2.49 -26.50
N ILE A 391 30.99 -2.69 -27.48
CA ILE A 391 31.39 -3.19 -28.79
C ILE A 391 32.17 -2.08 -29.51
N ASN A 392 33.45 -2.35 -29.75
CA ASN A 392 34.36 -1.47 -30.49
C ASN A 392 34.00 -1.46 -31.99
N GLY A 393 34.52 -0.49 -32.73
CA GLY A 393 34.28 -0.38 -34.18
C GLY A 393 34.75 -1.58 -35.01
N ASP A 394 35.65 -2.41 -34.47
CA ASP A 394 36.11 -3.67 -35.08
C ASP A 394 35.25 -4.89 -34.68
N GLY A 395 34.16 -4.68 -33.94
CA GLY A 395 33.29 -5.74 -33.44
C GLY A 395 33.89 -6.55 -32.28
N SER A 396 35.01 -6.12 -31.71
CA SER A 396 35.55 -6.66 -30.46
C SER A 396 34.89 -5.98 -29.26
N SER A 397 35.15 -6.49 -28.06
CA SER A 397 34.62 -5.90 -26.83
C SER A 397 35.56 -6.03 -25.63
N HIS A 398 36.67 -6.76 -25.81
CA HIS A 398 37.71 -6.96 -24.80
C HIS A 398 39.10 -6.98 -25.43
N PHE A 399 40.13 -6.68 -24.64
CA PHE A 399 41.54 -6.72 -25.06
C PHE A 399 42.34 -7.62 -24.13
N ILE A 400 43.23 -8.41 -24.71
CA ILE A 400 44.17 -9.31 -24.00
C ILE A 400 45.57 -9.14 -24.56
N VAL A 401 46.58 -9.57 -23.79
CA VAL A 401 47.98 -9.57 -24.23
C VAL A 401 48.42 -11.00 -24.53
N ILE A 402 48.87 -11.27 -25.76
CA ILE A 402 49.53 -12.53 -26.11
C ILE A 402 51.04 -12.31 -26.04
N LYS A 403 51.75 -13.18 -25.31
CA LYS A 403 53.20 -13.01 -25.05
C LYS A 403 54.07 -14.16 -25.55
N GLY A 404 53.48 -15.27 -25.95
CA GLY A 404 54.23 -16.40 -26.48
C GLY A 404 53.35 -17.51 -27.02
N LYS A 405 54.00 -18.59 -27.44
CA LYS A 405 53.35 -19.79 -27.98
C LYS A 405 54.02 -21.03 -27.39
N SER A 406 53.25 -21.98 -26.88
CA SER A 406 53.70 -23.28 -26.38
C SER A 406 52.72 -24.36 -26.80
N ASP A 407 53.21 -25.49 -27.30
CA ASP A 407 52.38 -26.63 -27.75
C ASP A 407 51.24 -26.21 -28.70
N ASP A 408 51.56 -25.37 -29.69
CA ASP A 408 50.62 -24.75 -30.65
C ASP A 408 49.53 -23.85 -30.04
N LYS A 409 49.66 -23.47 -28.76
CA LYS A 409 48.74 -22.56 -28.07
C LYS A 409 49.38 -21.22 -27.77
N TYR A 410 48.66 -20.14 -28.03
CA TYR A 410 49.03 -18.79 -27.63
C TYR A 410 48.85 -18.62 -26.12
N LEU A 411 49.83 -18.00 -25.49
CA LEU A 411 49.91 -17.78 -24.06
C LEU A 411 49.53 -16.34 -23.78
N MET A 412 48.48 -16.12 -22.99
CA MET A 412 47.93 -14.79 -22.77
C MET A 412 47.95 -14.34 -21.30
N GLN A 413 47.95 -13.02 -21.12
CA GLN A 413 47.49 -12.36 -19.91
C GLN A 413 46.18 -11.62 -20.19
N ASP A 414 45.20 -11.83 -19.31
CA ASP A 414 43.86 -11.31 -19.48
C ASP A 414 43.49 -10.29 -18.37
N PRO A 415 43.21 -9.02 -18.71
CA PRO A 415 42.79 -8.00 -17.74
C PRO A 415 41.59 -8.38 -16.87
N ILE A 416 40.69 -9.29 -17.31
CA ILE A 416 39.51 -9.72 -16.54
C ILE A 416 39.74 -10.96 -15.69
N GLY A 417 40.99 -11.43 -15.55
CA GLY A 417 41.38 -12.48 -14.63
C GLY A 417 41.96 -13.73 -15.29
N HIS A 418 42.59 -14.54 -14.45
CA HIS A 418 43.31 -15.77 -14.81
C HIS A 418 42.38 -16.94 -15.18
N GLY A 419 42.97 -17.99 -15.76
CA GLY A 419 42.31 -19.29 -15.98
C GLY A 419 41.31 -19.31 -17.14
N ARG A 420 41.30 -18.27 -17.98
CA ARG A 420 40.46 -18.18 -19.17
C ARG A 420 41.16 -18.76 -20.39
N SER A 421 40.39 -19.09 -21.42
CA SER A 421 40.90 -19.46 -22.73
C SER A 421 39.93 -19.03 -23.83
N TYR A 422 40.45 -18.79 -25.03
CA TYR A 422 39.72 -18.27 -26.18
C TYR A 422 40.11 -18.98 -27.47
N ASP A 423 39.19 -18.99 -28.42
CA ASP A 423 39.43 -19.47 -29.79
C ASP A 423 39.97 -18.35 -30.67
N LEU A 424 40.78 -18.71 -31.67
CA LEU A 424 41.34 -17.75 -32.63
C LEU A 424 40.25 -17.01 -33.41
N ASN A 425 39.07 -17.62 -33.59
CA ASN A 425 37.93 -17.03 -34.30
C ASN A 425 37.24 -15.89 -33.53
N GLN A 426 37.54 -15.73 -32.24
CA GLN A 426 37.03 -14.63 -31.42
C GLN A 426 37.85 -13.36 -31.59
N VAL A 427 39.10 -13.50 -32.05
CA VAL A 427 40.01 -12.38 -32.26
C VAL A 427 39.56 -11.54 -33.47
N ARG A 428 39.64 -10.21 -33.35
CA ARG A 428 39.18 -9.26 -34.39
C ARG A 428 40.34 -8.45 -34.93
N SER A 429 41.13 -7.83 -34.06
CA SER A 429 42.27 -7.01 -34.44
C SER A 429 43.50 -7.29 -33.58
N MET A 430 44.65 -6.81 -34.05
CA MET A 430 45.91 -6.83 -33.33
C MET A 430 46.53 -5.42 -33.27
N LYS A 431 47.30 -5.17 -32.22
CA LYS A 431 48.12 -3.97 -32.03
C LYS A 431 49.54 -4.41 -31.73
N ILE A 432 50.48 -3.97 -32.57
CA ILE A 432 51.90 -4.23 -32.39
C ILE A 432 52.49 -3.11 -31.54
N ILE A 433 52.99 -3.47 -30.36
CA ILE A 433 53.48 -2.54 -29.35
C ILE A 433 54.98 -2.72 -29.19
N ARG A 434 55.75 -1.64 -29.36
CA ARG A 434 57.21 -1.64 -29.24
C ARG A 434 57.67 -0.67 -28.16
N PRO A 435 58.82 -0.90 -27.51
CA PRO A 435 59.40 0.11 -26.62
C PRO A 435 59.75 1.38 -27.41
N VAL A 436 59.68 2.54 -26.75
CA VAL A 436 60.14 3.84 -27.29
C VAL A 436 61.65 3.84 -27.50
#